data_AF-A0A3B9H0N4-F1
#
_entry.id   AF-A0A3B9H0N4-F1
#
_cell.length_a   1.000
_cell.length_b   1.000
_cell.length_c   1.000
_cell.angle_alpha   90.00
_cell.angle_beta   90.00
_cell.angle_gamma   90.00
#
_symmetry.space_group_name_H-M   'P 1'
#
loop_
_entity.id
_entity.type
_entity.pdbx_description
1 polymer ?
#
loop_
_entity_poly.entity_id
_entity_poly.type
_entity_poly.pdbx_seq_one_letter_code
_entity_poly.pdbx_strand_id
1 'polypeptide(L)' 'KLAGAPARPAAGLILHKRLGDEVAFGEPVVTIHAEAPGEIAYAMAYAISNADMFTIED' A
#
# COMPACT_ATOMS: atom_id res chain seq x y z
N LYS A 1 -8.31 5.68 -4.88
CA LYS A 1 -9.16 5.25 -6.02
C LYS A 1 -9.50 3.77 -5.96
N LEU A 2 -8.52 2.86 -5.95
CA LEU A 2 -8.79 1.41 -6.06
C LEU A 2 -9.37 0.75 -4.79
N ALA A 3 -9.02 1.23 -3.60
CA ALA A 3 -9.59 0.75 -2.34
C ALA A 3 -11.00 1.30 -2.03
N GLY A 4 -11.59 2.12 -2.92
CA GLY A 4 -12.87 2.81 -2.69
C GLY A 4 -12.75 4.29 -2.31
N ALA A 5 -11.54 4.82 -2.09
CA ALA A 5 -11.32 6.24 -1.85
C ALA A 5 -11.59 7.12 -3.10
N PRO A 6 -12.25 8.27 -2.98
CA PRO A 6 -12.61 8.98 -1.74
C PRO A 6 -14.02 8.68 -1.20
N ALA A 7 -14.82 7.88 -1.89
CA ALA A 7 -16.20 7.59 -1.48
C ALA A 7 -16.30 6.82 -0.15
N ARG A 8 -15.24 6.08 0.19
CA ARG A 8 -15.05 5.32 1.42
C ARG A 8 -13.99 6.01 2.28
N PRO A 9 -14.34 6.68 3.40
CA PRO A 9 -13.40 7.49 4.17
C PRO A 9 -12.24 6.69 4.75
N ALA A 10 -12.46 5.42 5.10
CA ALA A 10 -11.41 4.56 5.67
C ALA A 10 -10.53 3.90 4.59
N ALA A 11 -10.89 4.01 3.31
CA ALA A 11 -10.11 3.44 2.24
C ALA A 11 -8.89 4.31 1.89
N GLY A 12 -7.74 3.69 1.69
CA GLY A 12 -6.52 4.42 1.39
C GLY A 12 -5.26 3.59 1.59
N LEU A 13 -4.14 4.29 1.66
CA LEU A 13 -2.84 3.73 1.96
C LEU A 13 -2.13 4.60 2.99
N ILE A 14 -1.41 3.95 3.89
CA ILE A 14 -0.53 4.59 4.87
C ILE A 14 0.88 4.20 4.47
N LEU A 15 1.71 5.20 4.14
CA LEU A 15 3.15 5.01 3.97
C LEU A 15 3.82 5.14 5.33
N HIS A 16 4.56 4.11 5.74
CA HIS A 16 5.31 4.09 7.00
C HIS A 16 6.70 4.69 6.86
N LYS A 17 7.17 4.83 5.61
CA LYS A 17 8.50 5.33 5.26
C LYS A 17 8.42 6.54 4.35
N ARG A 18 9.39 7.43 4.51
CA ARG A 18 9.68 8.55 3.62
C ARG A 18 10.87 8.22 2.73
N LEU A 19 11.07 9.03 1.70
CA LEU A 19 12.25 8.92 0.84
C LEU A 19 13.51 9.12 1.68
N GLY A 20 14.45 8.16 1.56
CA GLY A 20 15.70 8.15 2.30
C GLY A 20 15.63 7.51 3.69
N ASP A 21 14.46 7.05 4.15
CA ASP A 21 14.39 6.29 5.39
C ASP A 21 14.99 4.88 5.21
N GLU A 22 15.78 4.43 6.19
CA GLU A 22 16.25 3.04 6.23
C GLU A 22 15.07 2.07 6.43
N VAL A 23 15.15 0.89 5.81
CA VAL A 23 14.13 -0.16 5.90
C VAL A 23 14.78 -1.44 6.41
N ALA A 24 14.31 -1.94 7.55
CA ALA A 24 14.75 -3.23 8.07
C ALA A 24 14.03 -4.39 7.38
N PHE A 25 14.66 -5.57 7.32
CA PHE A 25 14.02 -6.77 6.79
C PHE A 25 12.76 -7.12 7.60
N GLY A 26 11.64 -7.32 6.88
CA GLY A 26 10.33 -7.60 7.49
C GLY A 26 9.57 -6.36 7.98
N GLU A 27 10.15 -5.17 7.86
CA GLU A 27 9.47 -3.92 8.22
C GLU A 27 8.47 -3.51 7.13
N PRO A 28 7.21 -3.21 7.49
CA PRO A 28 6.22 -2.78 6.51
C PRO A 28 6.51 -1.37 5.99
N VAL A 29 6.57 -1.22 4.67
CA VAL A 29 6.72 0.10 4.01
C VAL A 29 5.37 0.79 3.80
N VAL A 30 4.31 0.02 3.55
CA VAL A 30 2.96 0.52 3.27
C VAL A 30 1.90 -0.40 3.88
N THR A 31 0.79 0.19 4.34
CA THR A 31 -0.44 -0.53 4.68
C THR A 31 -1.57 -0.06 3.77
N ILE A 32 -2.32 -1.01 3.22
CA ILE A 32 -3.52 -0.73 2.42
C ILE A 32 -4.75 -0.97 3.29
N HIS A 33 -5.66 0.01 3.32
CA HIS A 33 -6.96 -0.09 3.98
C HIS A 33 -8.06 -0.04 2.93
N ALA A 34 -9.04 -0.94 3.05
CA ALA A 34 -10.28 -0.91 2.29
C ALA A 34 -11.43 -1.38 3.19
N GLU A 35 -12.66 -0.93 2.88
CA GLU A 35 -13.82 -1.27 3.70
C GLU A 35 -14.51 -2.56 3.23
N ALA A 36 -14.41 -2.92 1.95
CA ALA A 36 -14.97 -4.16 1.43
C ALA A 36 -13.88 -5.23 1.16
N PRO A 37 -14.14 -6.52 1.48
CA PRO A 37 -13.22 -7.61 1.18
C PRO A 37 -12.84 -7.75 -0.31
N GLY A 38 -13.74 -7.40 -1.23
CA GLY A 38 -13.44 -7.40 -2.66
C GLY A 38 -12.49 -6.28 -3.08
N GLU A 39 -12.59 -5.12 -2.44
CA GLU A 39 -11.74 -3.95 -2.70
C GLU A 39 -10.30 -4.20 -2.20
N ILE A 40 -10.14 -4.84 -1.02
CA ILE A 40 -8.79 -5.17 -0.51
C ILE A 40 -8.09 -6.21 -1.39
N ALA A 41 -8.80 -7.25 -1.84
CA ALA A 41 -8.23 -8.29 -2.70
C ALA A 41 -7.73 -7.69 -4.02
N TYR A 42 -8.52 -6.82 -4.63
CA TYR A 42 -8.14 -6.13 -5.86
C TYR A 42 -6.95 -5.18 -5.64
N ALA A 43 -6.97 -4.37 -4.58
CA ALA A 43 -5.89 -3.44 -4.27
C ALA A 43 -4.56 -4.15 -3.98
N MET A 44 -4.61 -5.29 -3.28
CA MET A 44 -3.43 -6.14 -3.06
C MET A 44 -2.89 -6.74 -4.36
N ALA A 45 -3.75 -7.30 -5.21
CA ALA A 45 -3.33 -7.85 -6.48
C ALA A 45 -2.64 -6.78 -7.34
N TYR A 46 -3.20 -5.57 -7.39
CA TYR A 46 -2.59 -4.44 -8.08
C TYR A 46 -1.21 -4.08 -7.51
N ALA A 47 -1.07 -3.98 -6.18
CA ALA A 47 0.20 -3.65 -5.54
C ALA A 47 1.29 -4.71 -5.84
N ILE A 48 0.92 -6.00 -5.81
CA ILE A 48 1.85 -7.10 -6.11
C ILE A 48 2.26 -7.10 -7.59
N SER A 49 1.34 -6.81 -8.51
CA SER A 49 1.65 -6.71 -9.94
C SER A 49 2.49 -5.49 -10.32
N ASN A 50 2.63 -4.52 -9.41
CA ASN A 50 3.42 -3.29 -9.59
C ASN A 50 4.42 -3.16 -8.43
N ALA A 51 5.18 -4.23 -8.16
CA ALA A 51 6.13 -4.28 -7.04
C ALA A 51 7.31 -3.30 -7.17
N ASP A 52 7.54 -2.77 -8.36
CA ASP A 52 8.52 -1.71 -8.67
C ASP A 52 8.06 -0.31 -8.22
N MET A 53 6.86 -0.19 -7.63
CA MET A 53 6.34 1.06 -7.06
C MET A 53 7.21 1.62 -5.93
N PHE A 54 7.99 0.78 -5.25
CA PHE A 54 8.99 1.17 -4.27
C PHE A 54 10.33 0.56 -4.62
N THR A 55 11.40 1.34 -4.51
CA THR A 55 12.78 0.86 -4.66
C THR A 55 13.46 0.93 -3.31
N ILE A 56 14.10 -0.18 -2.92
CA ILE A 56 15.00 -0.24 -1.77
C ILE A 56 16.40 -0.38 -2.36
N GLU A 57 17.27 0.56 -2.04
CA GLU A 57 18.67 0.62 -2.47
C GLU A 57 19.57 0.20 -1.29
N ASP A 58 20.77 -0.29 -1.60
CA ASP A 58 21.79 -0.72 -0.61
C ASP A 58 22.54 0.48 0.01
#